data_AF-E8KGC3-F1
#
_entry.id   AF-E8KGC3-F1
#
_cell.length_a   1.000
_cell.length_b   1.000
_cell.length_c   1.000
_cell.angle_alpha   90.00
_cell.angle_beta   90.00
_cell.angle_gamma   90.00
#
_symmetry.space_group_name_H-M   'P 1'
#
loop_
_entity.id
_entity.type
_entity.pdbx_description
1 polymer ?
#
loop_
_entity_poly.entity_id
_entity_poly.type
_entity_poly.pdbx_seq_one_letter_code
_entity_poly.pdbx_strand_id
1 'polypeptide(L)'
;MNVEYQNQHGKKNKAQVMPLALVQQGGAMYLVVQYEGFENYRHLALHRIKKAAVSTFSFEYPKDFNLKHYQEQGNFGFGDGSMVKLTFSISHSAGFHLTETPLSKDQQILEETEAFYRIQATVPDNRFYFHHPQAQALQ
;
A
#
# COMPACT_ATOMS: atom_id res chain seq x y z
N MET A 1 9.85 -10.83 -15.05
CA MET A 1 9.04 -9.86 -15.83
C MET A 1 9.63 -8.46 -15.65
N ASN A 2 9.67 -7.65 -16.70
CA ASN A 2 10.07 -6.24 -16.62
C ASN A 2 8.83 -5.35 -16.45
N VAL A 3 8.85 -4.42 -15.50
CA VAL A 3 7.75 -3.48 -15.23
C VAL A 3 8.22 -2.03 -15.24
N GLU A 4 7.42 -1.15 -15.84
CA GLU A 4 7.44 0.29 -15.53
C GLU A 4 6.33 0.58 -14.53
N TYR A 5 6.69 1.06 -13.34
CA TYR A 5 5.76 1.37 -12.27
C TYR A 5 5.81 2.85 -11.93
N GLN A 6 4.64 3.47 -11.74
CA GLN A 6 4.51 4.86 -11.30
C GLN A 6 4.04 4.90 -9.84
N ASN A 7 4.84 5.46 -8.94
CA ASN A 7 4.42 5.62 -7.55
C ASN A 7 3.39 6.76 -7.40
N GLN A 8 2.85 6.93 -6.18
CA GLN A 8 1.85 7.96 -5.88
C GLN A 8 2.35 9.40 -6.06
N HIS A 9 3.67 9.63 -6.01
CA HIS A 9 4.30 10.93 -6.26
C HIS A 9 4.59 11.15 -7.76
N GLY A 10 4.08 10.28 -8.63
CA GLY A 10 4.26 10.38 -10.07
C GLY A 10 5.62 9.90 -10.60
N LYS A 11 6.57 9.50 -9.73
CA LYS A 11 7.89 9.01 -10.13
C LYS A 11 7.76 7.64 -10.79
N LYS A 12 8.34 7.52 -11.98
CA LYS A 12 8.38 6.27 -12.76
C LYS A 12 9.70 5.56 -12.51
N ASN A 13 9.62 4.26 -12.22
CA ASN A 13 10.79 3.39 -12.07
C ASN A 13 10.61 2.14 -12.93
N LYS A 14 11.72 1.66 -13.50
CA LYS A 14 11.80 0.36 -14.15
C LYS A 14 12.37 -0.66 -13.17
N ALA A 15 11.82 -1.86 -13.17
CA ALA A 15 12.33 -2.95 -12.35
C ALA A 15 12.08 -4.31 -13.00
N GLN A 16 12.97 -5.25 -12.70
CA GLN A 16 12.76 -6.66 -12.95
C GLN A 16 12.13 -7.29 -11.70
N VAL A 17 11.03 -8.00 -11.90
CA VAL A 17 10.23 -8.60 -10.84
C VAL A 17 9.81 -10.02 -11.18
N MET A 18 9.71 -10.86 -10.16
CA MET A 18 9.12 -12.20 -10.19
C MET A 18 7.67 -12.10 -9.72
N PRO A 19 6.66 -12.24 -10.62
CA PRO A 19 5.26 -12.22 -10.22
C PRO A 19 4.90 -13.52 -9.48
N LEU A 20 4.32 -13.41 -8.29
CA LEU A 20 3.97 -14.54 -7.44
C LEU A 20 2.46 -14.78 -7.39
N ALA A 21 1.68 -13.74 -7.12
CA ALA A 21 0.23 -13.85 -6.99
C ALA A 21 -0.49 -12.57 -7.35
N LEU A 22 -1.73 -12.71 -7.81
CA LEU A 22 -2.66 -11.61 -8.00
C LEU A 22 -3.68 -11.60 -6.86
N VAL A 23 -3.89 -10.44 -6.25
CA VAL A 23 -4.75 -10.28 -5.07
C VAL A 23 -5.68 -9.10 -5.29
N GLN A 24 -6.95 -9.27 -4.91
CA GLN A 24 -7.92 -8.19 -4.88
C GLN A 24 -8.14 -7.75 -3.43
N GLN A 25 -8.03 -6.44 -3.19
CA GLN A 25 -8.29 -5.82 -1.91
C GLN A 25 -9.24 -4.64 -2.11
N GLY A 26 -10.48 -4.80 -1.63
CA GLY A 26 -11.56 -3.86 -1.93
C GLY A 26 -11.77 -3.73 -3.45
N GLY A 27 -11.70 -2.49 -3.94
CA GLY A 27 -11.82 -2.16 -5.36
C GLY A 27 -10.50 -2.18 -6.16
N ALA A 28 -9.36 -2.47 -5.53
CA ALA A 28 -8.05 -2.44 -6.17
C ALA A 28 -7.42 -3.83 -6.30
N MET A 29 -6.68 -4.04 -7.40
CA MET A 29 -5.87 -5.25 -7.61
C MET A 29 -4.39 -4.98 -7.37
N TYR A 30 -3.72 -5.95 -6.74
CA TYR A 30 -2.31 -5.92 -6.41
C TYR A 30 -1.61 -7.17 -6.94
N LEU A 31 -0.41 -6.97 -7.49
CA LEU A 31 0.49 -8.04 -7.85
C LEU A 31 1.53 -8.20 -6.74
N VAL A 32 1.54 -9.36 -6.09
CA VAL A 32 2.62 -9.78 -5.21
C VAL A 32 3.82 -10.11 -6.08
N VAL A 33 4.93 -9.45 -5.81
CA VAL A 33 6.16 -9.63 -6.55
C VAL A 33 7.35 -9.74 -5.63
N GLN A 34 8.37 -10.45 -6.07
CA GLN A 34 9.73 -10.30 -5.55
C GLN A 34 10.53 -9.46 -6.53
N TYR A 35 11.32 -8.51 -6.03
CA TYR A 35 12.24 -7.75 -6.87
C TYR A 35 13.52 -8.54 -7.08
N GLU A 36 14.12 -8.45 -8.25
CA GLU A 36 15.42 -9.05 -8.51
C GLU A 36 16.48 -8.54 -7.52
N GLY A 37 17.20 -9.46 -6.88
CA GLY A 37 18.22 -9.15 -5.86
C GLY A 37 17.66 -8.88 -4.46
N PHE A 38 16.36 -9.05 -4.23
CA PHE A 38 15.73 -8.89 -2.93
C PHE A 38 15.00 -10.17 -2.50
N GLU A 39 15.04 -10.50 -1.22
CA GLU A 39 14.33 -11.66 -0.66
C GLU A 39 12.92 -11.32 -0.17
N ASN A 40 12.60 -10.04 -0.05
CA ASN A 40 11.29 -9.62 0.43
C ASN A 40 10.25 -9.48 -0.68
N TYR A 41 9.02 -9.88 -0.36
CA TYR A 41 7.86 -9.68 -1.23
C TYR A 41 7.31 -8.25 -1.11
N ARG A 42 6.82 -7.72 -2.22
CA ARG A 42 6.23 -6.38 -2.34
C ARG A 42 4.94 -6.41 -3.14
N HIS A 43 4.14 -5.36 -2.97
CA HIS A 43 2.88 -5.17 -3.68
C HIS A 43 2.96 -4.07 -4.72
N LEU A 44 2.64 -4.41 -5.97
CA LEU A 44 2.44 -3.43 -7.04
C LEU A 44 0.95 -3.29 -7.31
N ALA A 45 0.41 -2.09 -7.10
CA ALA A 45 -0.97 -1.82 -7.51
C ALA A 45 -1.06 -1.87 -9.04
N LEU A 46 -1.95 -2.70 -9.59
CA LEU A 46 -2.01 -2.94 -11.04
C LEU A 46 -2.25 -1.66 -11.84
N HIS A 47 -3.12 -0.78 -11.36
CA HIS A 47 -3.44 0.50 -12.00
C HIS A 47 -2.24 1.48 -12.09
N ARG A 48 -1.16 1.21 -11.34
CA ARG A 48 0.09 1.99 -11.34
C ARG A 48 1.18 1.39 -12.24
N ILE A 49 1.00 0.16 -12.73
CA ILE A 49 1.88 -0.44 -13.74
C ILE A 49 1.57 0.21 -15.08
N LYS A 50 2.56 0.88 -15.69
CA LYS A 50 2.42 1.58 -16.98
C LYS A 50 2.80 0.71 -18.16
N LYS A 51 3.76 -0.19 -17.95
CA LYS A 51 4.14 -1.24 -18.92
C LYS A 51 4.55 -2.48 -18.17
N ALA A 52 4.23 -3.63 -18.74
CA ALA A 52 4.70 -4.93 -18.29
C ALA A 52 5.13 -5.75 -19.52
N ALA A 53 6.32 -6.33 -19.46
CA ALA A 53 6.85 -7.19 -20.52
C ALA A 53 7.38 -8.48 -19.92
N VAL A 54 6.94 -9.61 -20.47
CA VAL A 54 7.50 -10.93 -20.12
C VAL A 54 8.98 -10.90 -20.46
N SER A 55 9.80 -11.33 -19.50
CA SER A 55 11.25 -11.41 -19.67
C SER A 55 11.62 -12.81 -20.14
N THR A 56 12.71 -12.96 -20.88
CA THR A 56 13.29 -14.27 -21.23
C THR A 56 13.92 -14.97 -20.03
N PHE A 57 14.10 -14.26 -18.92
CA PHE A 57 14.55 -14.83 -17.66
C PHE A 57 13.42 -15.63 -17.00
N SER A 58 13.64 -16.93 -16.86
CA SER A 58 12.85 -17.80 -15.97
C SER A 58 13.28 -17.59 -14.53
N PHE A 59 12.31 -17.61 -13.61
CA PHE A 59 12.59 -17.67 -12.17
C PHE A 59 11.93 -18.93 -11.62
N GLU A 60 12.53 -19.53 -10.59
CA GLU A 60 11.88 -20.59 -9.84
C GLU A 60 10.85 -19.98 -8.90
N TYR A 61 9.61 -20.45 -9.00
CA TYR A 61 8.57 -20.05 -8.07
C TYR A 61 8.95 -20.54 -6.65
N PRO A 62 8.97 -19.67 -5.62
CA PRO A 62 9.37 -20.08 -4.28
C PRO A 62 8.45 -21.19 -3.75
N LYS A 63 9.02 -22.34 -3.41
CA LYS A 63 8.25 -23.54 -2.98
C LYS A 63 7.49 -23.32 -1.68
N ASP A 64 7.98 -22.40 -0.86
CA ASP A 64 7.48 -21.99 0.44
C ASP A 64 6.49 -20.82 0.35
N PHE A 65 6.30 -20.20 -0.82
CA PHE A 65 5.32 -19.13 -0.96
C PHE A 65 3.89 -19.67 -0.89
N ASN A 66 3.20 -19.31 0.19
CA ASN A 66 1.79 -19.59 0.38
C ASN A 66 1.02 -18.27 0.52
N LEU A 67 0.18 -17.95 -0.47
CA LEU A 67 -0.58 -16.71 -0.48
C LEU A 67 -1.48 -16.54 0.76
N LYS A 68 -2.12 -17.62 1.21
CA LYS A 68 -3.01 -17.58 2.37
C LYS A 68 -2.24 -17.22 3.64
N HIS A 69 -1.11 -17.88 3.87
CA HIS A 69 -0.24 -17.55 5.00
C HIS A 69 0.33 -16.13 4.89
N TYR A 70 0.72 -15.71 3.70
CA TYR A 70 1.22 -14.38 3.42
C TYR A 70 0.16 -13.28 3.64
N GLN A 71 -1.12 -13.58 3.38
CA GLN A 71 -2.26 -12.73 3.72
C GLN A 71 -2.52 -12.66 5.23
N GLU A 72 -2.46 -13.79 5.94
CA GLU A 72 -2.64 -13.89 7.39
C GLU A 72 -1.59 -13.09 8.18
N GLN A 73 -0.40 -12.89 7.61
CA GLN A 73 0.67 -12.05 8.17
C GLN A 73 0.45 -10.54 8.02
N GLY A 74 -0.68 -10.08 7.45
CA GLY A 74 -0.99 -8.65 7.33
C GLY A 74 -0.27 -7.91 6.20
N ASN A 75 0.49 -8.60 5.33
CA ASN A 75 1.34 -7.95 4.33
C ASN A 75 0.60 -7.03 3.32
N PHE A 76 -0.72 -7.17 3.16
CA PHE A 76 -1.54 -6.37 2.25
C PHE A 76 -2.01 -5.02 2.85
N GLY A 77 -1.44 -4.54 3.95
CA GLY A 77 -1.81 -3.23 4.49
C GLY A 77 -3.12 -3.25 5.27
N PHE A 78 -3.37 -4.35 5.97
CA PHE A 78 -3.69 -4.20 7.38
C PHE A 78 -2.33 -4.10 8.08
N GLY A 79 -2.20 -3.53 9.27
CA GLY A 79 -0.99 -3.85 10.05
C GLY A 79 -0.86 -5.36 10.23
N ASP A 80 -0.01 -5.80 11.14
CA ASP A 80 -0.14 -7.08 11.85
C ASP A 80 -1.51 -7.32 12.54
N GLY A 81 -2.59 -6.67 12.09
CA GLY A 81 -3.87 -6.51 12.78
C GLY A 81 -3.89 -5.33 13.74
N SER A 82 -2.77 -4.62 13.94
CA SER A 82 -2.75 -3.44 14.79
C SER A 82 -3.61 -2.31 14.24
N MET A 83 -4.31 -1.67 15.17
CA MET A 83 -5.21 -0.56 14.93
C MET A 83 -4.59 0.67 15.57
N VAL A 84 -4.60 1.80 14.86
CA VAL A 84 -4.09 3.08 15.37
C VAL A 84 -5.24 4.08 15.50
N LYS A 85 -5.23 4.85 16.58
CA LYS A 85 -6.07 6.03 16.71
C LYS A 85 -5.48 7.16 15.87
N LEU A 86 -6.16 7.48 14.78
CA LEU A 86 -5.84 8.59 13.90
C LEU A 86 -6.63 9.83 14.33
N THR A 87 -5.95 10.94 14.56
CA THR A 87 -6.59 12.25 14.80
C THR A 87 -5.95 13.29 13.88
N PHE A 88 -6.75 14.00 13.09
CA PHE A 88 -6.26 15.03 12.16
C PHE A 88 -7.29 16.13 11.92
N SER A 89 -6.80 17.26 11.41
CA SER A 89 -7.64 18.37 10.94
C SER A 89 -7.66 18.39 9.42
N ILE A 90 -8.84 18.61 8.84
CA ILE A 90 -9.06 18.65 7.39
C ILE A 90 -10.05 19.76 7.04
N SER A 91 -9.84 20.46 5.93
CA SER A 91 -10.77 21.51 5.51
C SER A 91 -12.14 20.92 5.17
N HIS A 92 -13.21 21.69 5.33
CA HIS A 92 -14.56 21.22 5.00
C HIS A 92 -14.68 20.73 3.55
N SER A 93 -14.09 21.47 2.61
CA SER A 93 -14.08 21.11 1.19
C SER A 93 -13.44 19.75 0.90
N ALA A 94 -12.39 19.37 1.63
CA ALA A 94 -11.68 18.11 1.43
C ALA A 94 -12.25 16.98 2.30
N GLY A 95 -12.82 17.32 3.46
CA GLY A 95 -13.33 16.38 4.45
C GLY A 95 -14.82 16.09 4.36
N PHE A 96 -15.58 16.79 3.51
CA PHE A 96 -17.03 16.63 3.37
C PHE A 96 -17.46 15.17 3.21
N HIS A 97 -16.80 14.42 2.32
CA HIS A 97 -17.10 13.01 2.09
C HIS A 97 -16.92 12.12 3.33
N LEU A 98 -16.07 12.51 4.28
CA LEU A 98 -15.88 11.74 5.53
C LEU A 98 -17.08 11.88 6.48
N THR A 99 -17.96 12.86 6.27
CA THR A 99 -19.23 12.96 7.00
C THR A 99 -20.26 11.93 6.52
N GLU A 100 -20.19 11.54 5.25
CA GLU A 100 -21.09 10.58 4.60
C GLU A 100 -20.52 9.16 4.57
N THR A 101 -19.20 9.06 4.38
CA THR A 101 -18.43 7.81 4.27
C THR A 101 -17.31 7.80 5.32
N PRO A 102 -17.63 7.44 6.58
CA PRO A 102 -16.64 7.42 7.65
C PRO A 102 -15.49 6.46 7.40
N LEU A 103 -14.29 6.80 7.90
CA LEU A 103 -13.10 5.96 7.84
C LEU A 103 -13.28 4.64 8.61
N SER A 104 -14.08 4.67 9.68
CA SER A 104 -14.38 3.53 10.54
C SER A 104 -15.70 3.78 11.29
N LYS A 105 -16.26 2.72 11.90
CA LYS A 105 -17.51 2.81 12.66
C LYS A 105 -17.41 3.69 13.91
N ASP A 106 -16.20 3.83 14.45
CA ASP A 106 -15.93 4.63 15.64
C ASP A 106 -15.44 6.05 15.32
N GLN A 107 -15.57 6.49 14.06
CA GLN A 107 -15.21 7.85 13.68
C GLN A 107 -16.03 8.88 14.45
N GLN A 108 -15.36 9.91 14.94
CA GLN A 108 -15.92 11.06 15.62
C GLN A 108 -15.42 12.35 14.98
N ILE A 109 -16.30 13.37 14.94
CA ILE A 109 -15.94 14.75 14.62
C ILE A 109 -15.89 15.48 15.97
N LEU A 110 -14.67 15.78 16.44
CA LEU A 110 -14.44 16.27 17.80
C LEU A 110 -14.62 17.79 17.93
N GLU A 111 -14.16 18.53 16.92
CA GLU A 111 -14.21 19.98 16.87
C GLU A 111 -14.46 20.42 15.43
N GLU A 112 -15.42 21.32 15.25
CA GLU A 112 -15.73 21.95 13.98
C GLU A 112 -15.45 23.45 14.12
N THR A 113 -14.54 23.94 13.29
CA THR A 113 -14.36 25.40 13.09
C THR A 113 -15.04 25.77 11.78
N GLU A 114 -15.24 27.05 11.49
CA GLU A 114 -15.92 27.46 10.24
C GLU A 114 -15.28 26.90 8.95
N ALA A 115 -14.00 26.52 8.98
CA ALA A 115 -13.28 26.05 7.80
C ALA A 115 -12.75 24.60 7.90
N PHE A 116 -12.72 24.00 9.09
CA PHE A 116 -12.06 22.71 9.31
C PHE A 116 -12.84 21.78 10.25
N TYR A 117 -12.85 20.51 9.89
CA TYR A 117 -13.20 19.39 10.77
C TYR A 117 -11.96 18.91 11.52
N ARG A 118 -12.17 18.46 12.76
CA ARG A 118 -11.24 17.59 13.47
C ARG A 118 -11.81 16.19 13.58
N ILE A 119 -11.20 15.26 12.86
CA ILE A 119 -11.65 13.86 12.78
C ILE A 119 -10.78 13.00 13.69
N GLN A 120 -11.44 12.10 14.43
CA GLN A 120 -10.80 11.00 15.15
C GLN A 120 -11.42 9.67 14.69
N ALA A 121 -10.60 8.67 14.39
CA ALA A 121 -11.07 7.35 14.00
C ALA A 121 -10.03 6.28 14.37
N THR A 122 -10.47 5.05 14.65
CA THR A 122 -9.54 3.92 14.74
C THR A 122 -9.45 3.27 13.36
N VAL A 123 -8.27 3.35 12.75
CA VAL A 123 -7.98 2.80 11.42
C VAL A 123 -6.90 1.72 11.51
N PRO A 124 -6.84 0.77 10.57
CA PRO A 124 -5.70 -0.15 10.48
C PRO A 124 -4.38 0.62 10.44
N ASP A 125 -3.39 0.17 11.22
CA ASP A 125 -2.07 0.77 11.22
C ASP A 125 -1.32 0.42 9.93
N ASN A 126 -1.34 1.37 8.99
CA ASN A 126 -0.65 1.26 7.72
C ASN A 126 0.77 1.87 7.76
N ARG A 127 1.37 2.10 8.96
CA ARG A 127 2.71 2.71 9.13
C ARG A 127 3.83 2.00 8.40
N PHE A 128 3.65 0.75 7.97
CA PHE A 128 4.65 0.04 7.17
C PHE A 128 4.96 0.69 5.81
N TYR A 129 4.23 1.72 5.38
CA TYR A 129 4.48 2.44 4.13
C TYR A 129 5.38 3.68 4.23
N PHE A 130 5.79 4.15 5.42
CA PHE A 130 6.50 5.44 5.55
C PHE A 130 7.92 5.41 6.15
N HIS A 131 8.42 4.27 6.62
CA HIS A 131 9.83 4.15 7.01
C HIS A 131 10.61 3.28 6.03
N HIS A 132 11.15 3.92 5.00
CA HIS A 132 12.52 3.59 4.58
C HIS A 132 13.36 4.85 4.76
N PRO A 133 14.35 4.84 5.68
CA PRO A 133 15.43 5.80 5.65
C PRO A 133 16.04 5.81 4.25
N GLN A 134 16.41 7.00 3.77
CA GLN A 134 17.27 7.11 2.61
C GLN A 134 18.58 6.38 2.94
N ALA A 135 18.75 5.15 2.47
CA ALA A 135 20.07 4.54 2.40
C ALA A 135 20.83 5.33 1.33
N GLN A 136 21.60 6.31 1.80
CA GLN A 136 22.58 7.01 0.99
C GLN A 136 23.58 5.98 0.48
N ALA A 137 23.80 5.99 -0.84
CA ALA A 137 24.98 5.37 -1.41
C ALA A 137 26.20 6.15 -0.90
N LEU A 138 27.08 5.47 -0.18
CA LEU A 138 28.46 5.88 -0.01
C LEU A 138 29.34 4.80 -0.65
N GLN A 139 30.37 5.29 -1.31
CA GLN A 139 31.37 4.57 -2.11
C GLN A 139 32.13 3.53 -1.28
#